data_AF-A0A6I5HS95-F1
#
_entry.id   AF-A0A6I5HS95-F1
#
_cell.length_a   1.000
_cell.length_b   1.000
_cell.length_c   1.000
_cell.angle_alpha   90.00
_cell.angle_beta   90.00
_cell.angle_gamma   90.00
#
_symmetry.space_group_name_H-M   'P 1'
#
loop_
_entity.id
_entity.type
_entity.pdbx_description
1 polymer ?
#
loop_
_entity_poly.entity_id
_entity_poly.type
_entity_poly.pdbx_seq_one_letter_code
_entity_poly.pdbx_strand_id
1 'polypeptide(L)'
;MATPLIERDRETYTVTRDPRTFVSPEVWDREVTLLMRDYPFDKVMAERLFAGAVSYLITAMEKFGQGLEMCCGRIVDIAVHVFILDTRNYREFCETNFGGRFLEHIPEIEFKHDGSVERTAHIIADNGFPVDWPLWEADFAKCGPCHPGASCH
;
A
#
# COMPACT_ATOMS: atom_id res chain seq x y z
N MET A 1 -19.34 -4.31 -16.00
CA MET A 1 -18.49 -5.19 -16.83
C MET A 1 -17.48 -5.81 -15.89
N ALA A 2 -17.27 -7.12 -15.92
CA ALA A 2 -16.26 -7.74 -15.06
C ALA A 2 -14.87 -7.25 -15.49
N THR A 3 -14.14 -6.61 -14.58
CA THR A 3 -12.77 -6.19 -14.83
C THR A 3 -11.92 -7.44 -15.00
N PRO A 4 -11.17 -7.59 -16.10
CA PRO A 4 -10.37 -8.79 -16.32
C PRO A 4 -9.33 -8.94 -15.21
N LEU A 5 -9.25 -10.13 -14.62
CA LEU A 5 -8.15 -10.53 -13.74
C LEU A 5 -6.85 -10.41 -14.55
N ILE A 6 -5.82 -9.83 -13.95
CA ILE A 6 -4.53 -9.64 -14.64
C ILE A 6 -3.80 -11.00 -14.64
N GLU A 7 -3.90 -11.75 -15.73
CA GLU A 7 -3.08 -12.95 -15.96
C GLU A 7 -1.64 -12.54 -16.34
N ARG A 8 -0.86 -12.04 -15.37
CA ARG A 8 0.60 -11.89 -15.50
C ARG A 8 1.32 -12.79 -14.49
N ASP A 9 2.28 -13.56 -15.00
CA ASP A 9 3.07 -14.46 -14.17
C ASP A 9 4.00 -13.67 -13.24
N ARG A 10 3.97 -14.03 -11.95
CA ARG A 10 4.68 -13.37 -10.86
C ARG A 10 6.20 -13.49 -10.99
N GLU A 11 6.66 -14.53 -11.68
CA GLU A 11 8.08 -14.78 -11.95
C GLU A 11 8.69 -13.77 -12.94
N THR A 12 7.86 -12.96 -13.60
CA THR A 12 8.31 -11.97 -14.59
C THR A 12 8.69 -10.61 -13.99
N TYR A 13 8.37 -10.37 -12.70
CA TYR A 13 8.67 -9.09 -12.04
C TYR A 13 10.11 -9.03 -11.54
N THR A 14 10.81 -7.96 -11.91
CA THR A 14 12.15 -7.67 -11.39
C THR A 14 12.06 -6.67 -10.25
N VAL A 15 12.55 -7.05 -9.07
CA VAL A 15 12.64 -6.15 -7.91
C VAL A 15 13.86 -5.24 -8.08
N THR A 16 13.61 -3.93 -8.12
CA THR A 16 14.66 -2.90 -8.29
C THR A 16 14.66 -1.86 -7.18
N ARG A 17 13.67 -1.87 -6.29
CA ARG A 17 13.49 -0.89 -5.20
C ARG A 17 13.23 -1.62 -3.89
N ASP A 18 13.77 -1.08 -2.81
CA ASP A 18 13.52 -1.55 -1.44
C ASP A 18 12.63 -0.53 -0.71
N PRO A 19 11.44 -0.90 -0.21
CA PRO A 19 10.59 0.04 0.53
C PRO A 19 11.29 0.63 1.76
N ARG A 20 12.26 -0.07 2.37
CA ARG A 20 12.99 0.45 3.53
C ARG A 20 13.77 1.72 3.24
N THR A 21 14.08 2.02 1.97
CA THR A 21 14.85 3.22 1.62
C THR A 21 14.01 4.50 1.57
N PHE A 22 12.68 4.40 1.72
CA PHE A 22 11.75 5.54 1.64
C PHE A 22 11.36 6.13 2.99
N VAL A 23 11.84 5.54 4.09
CA VAL A 23 11.69 6.05 5.46
C VAL A 23 13.02 5.90 6.20
N SER A 24 13.22 6.65 7.28
CA SER A 24 14.41 6.44 8.11
C SER A 24 14.32 5.10 8.87
N PRO A 25 15.44 4.49 9.28
CA PRO A 25 15.44 3.29 10.10
C PRO A 25 14.64 3.47 11.41
N GLU A 26 14.69 4.65 12.01
CA GLU A 26 13.95 4.97 13.23
C GLU A 26 12.44 5.01 13.00
N VAL A 27 11.99 5.56 11.87
CA VAL A 27 10.58 5.53 11.48
C VAL A 27 10.16 4.09 11.21
N TRP A 28 10.98 3.31 10.50
CA TRP A 28 10.69 1.90 10.24
C TRP A 28 10.49 1.10 11.52
N ASP A 29 11.44 1.14 12.45
CA ASP A 29 11.36 0.41 13.72
C ASP A 29 10.17 0.87 14.57
N ARG A 30 9.85 2.16 14.51
CA ARG A 30 8.71 2.75 15.21
C ARG A 30 7.38 2.23 14.68
N GLU A 31 7.15 2.27 13.36
CA GLU A 31 5.88 1.80 12.77
C GLU A 31 5.70 0.29 12.93
N VAL A 32 6.77 -0.50 12.80
CA VAL A 32 6.76 -1.94 13.11
C VAL A 32 6.37 -2.18 14.57
N THR A 33 6.90 -1.39 15.51
CA THR A 33 6.53 -1.50 16.93
C THR A 33 5.08 -1.10 17.18
N LEU A 34 4.57 -0.06 16.51
CA LEU A 34 3.16 0.33 16.62
C LEU A 34 2.22 -0.76 16.09
N LEU A 35 2.55 -1.36 14.95
CA LEU A 35 1.82 -2.50 14.40
C LEU A 35 1.73 -3.67 15.39
N MET A 36 2.85 -4.06 16.01
CA MET A 36 2.90 -5.13 17.01
C MET A 36 2.16 -4.77 18.31
N ARG A 37 2.07 -3.48 18.66
CA ARG A 37 1.36 -3.01 19.85
C ARG A 37 -0.16 -3.09 19.66
N ASP A 38 -0.65 -2.66 18.50
CA ASP A 38 -2.08 -2.46 18.26
C ASP A 38 -2.76 -3.69 17.65
N TYR A 39 -1.98 -4.58 17.03
CA TYR A 39 -2.48 -5.77 16.35
C TYR A 39 -1.68 -7.01 16.80
N PRO A 40 -2.28 -8.22 16.73
CA PRO A 40 -1.63 -9.46 17.14
C PRO A 40 -0.63 -9.96 16.10
N PHE A 41 0.29 -9.09 15.67
CA PHE A 41 1.35 -9.39 14.72
C PHE A 41 2.67 -9.62 15.46
N ASP A 42 3.42 -10.62 15.01
CA ASP A 42 4.83 -10.70 15.35
C ASP A 42 5.65 -9.71 14.50
N LYS A 43 6.94 -9.56 14.84
CA LYS A 43 7.84 -8.65 14.12
C LYS A 43 7.92 -8.97 12.63
N VAL A 44 7.93 -10.26 12.26
CA VAL A 44 8.06 -10.70 10.86
C VAL A 44 6.85 -10.24 10.05
N MET A 45 5.64 -10.45 10.57
CA MET A 45 4.41 -10.02 9.93
C MET A 45 4.33 -8.48 9.87
N ALA A 46 4.66 -7.78 10.96
CA ALA A 46 4.66 -6.32 11.00
C ALA A 46 5.63 -5.70 9.97
N GLU A 47 6.83 -6.26 9.81
CA GLU A 47 7.79 -5.82 8.78
C GLU A 47 7.28 -6.08 7.35
N ARG A 48 6.64 -7.23 7.10
CA ARG A 48 6.03 -7.53 5.79
C ARG A 48 4.90 -6.56 5.46
N LEU A 49 4.04 -6.28 6.44
CA LEU A 49 2.94 -5.34 6.28
C LEU A 49 3.43 -3.91 6.04
N PHE A 50 4.41 -3.45 6.81
CA PHE A 50 4.93 -2.11 6.65
C PHE A 50 5.70 -1.93 5.32
N ALA A 51 6.42 -2.96 4.86
CA ALA A 51 6.99 -2.99 3.51
C ALA A 51 5.90 -2.83 2.43
N GLY A 52 4.76 -3.52 2.59
CA GLY A 52 3.61 -3.40 1.72
C GLY A 52 3.01 -1.98 1.72
N ALA A 53 2.83 -1.39 2.91
CA ALA A 53 2.29 -0.05 3.08
C ALA A 53 3.17 1.02 2.41
N VAL A 54 4.49 0.99 2.63
CA VAL A 54 5.41 1.94 2.00
C VAL A 54 5.43 1.78 0.48
N SER A 55 5.51 0.53 -0.02
CA SER A 55 5.49 0.26 -1.47
C SER A 55 4.19 0.77 -2.12
N TYR A 56 3.05 0.55 -1.45
CA TYR A 56 1.75 1.04 -1.88
C TYR A 56 1.71 2.57 -1.94
N LEU A 57 2.04 3.25 -0.83
CA LEU A 57 1.95 4.71 -0.74
C LEU A 57 2.89 5.42 -1.72
N ILE A 58 4.13 4.97 -1.86
CA ILE A 58 5.05 5.55 -2.85
C ILE A 58 4.51 5.38 -4.27
N THR A 59 4.04 4.17 -4.58
CA THR A 59 3.47 3.91 -5.91
C THR A 59 2.25 4.78 -6.16
N ALA A 60 1.40 4.97 -5.16
CA ALA A 60 0.20 5.77 -5.32
C ALA A 60 0.50 7.27 -5.49
N MET A 61 1.51 7.82 -4.79
CA MET A 61 2.04 9.17 -5.04
C MET A 61 2.61 9.32 -6.45
N GLU A 62 3.42 8.37 -6.90
CA GLU A 62 4.09 8.41 -8.21
C GLU A 62 3.11 8.22 -9.39
N LYS A 63 2.04 7.46 -9.17
CA LYS A 63 0.97 7.25 -10.15
C LYS A 63 -0.21 8.21 -9.94
N PHE A 64 -0.08 9.18 -9.06
CA PHE A 64 -1.15 10.10 -8.72
C PHE A 64 -1.69 10.84 -9.95
N GLY A 65 -3.01 10.93 -10.06
CA GLY A 65 -3.68 11.61 -11.18
C GLY A 65 -3.83 10.78 -12.46
N GLN A 66 -3.35 9.53 -12.49
CA GLN A 66 -3.48 8.64 -13.65
C GLN A 66 -4.81 7.86 -13.70
N GLY A 67 -5.67 8.00 -12.67
CA GLY A 67 -6.97 7.32 -12.63
C GLY A 67 -6.87 5.79 -12.50
N LEU A 68 -5.83 5.27 -11.85
CA LEU A 68 -5.58 3.83 -11.72
C LEU A 68 -6.45 3.14 -10.65
N GLU A 69 -7.15 3.91 -9.81
CA GLU A 69 -8.05 3.39 -8.76
C GLU A 69 -7.35 2.37 -7.86
N MET A 70 -6.15 2.73 -7.37
CA MET A 70 -5.37 1.87 -6.51
C MET A 70 -6.09 1.64 -5.18
N CYS A 71 -6.00 0.41 -4.67
CA CYS A 71 -6.59 -0.01 -3.42
C CYS A 71 -5.73 -1.11 -2.80
N CYS A 72 -5.38 -0.98 -1.53
CA CYS A 72 -4.72 -2.04 -0.79
C CYS A 72 -5.73 -3.05 -0.23
N GLY A 73 -5.28 -4.30 -0.06
CA GLY A 73 -6.07 -5.31 0.65
C GLY A 73 -6.20 -4.97 2.13
N ARG A 74 -7.25 -5.44 2.80
CA ARG A 74 -7.57 -5.13 4.21
C ARG A 74 -6.37 -5.31 5.15
N ILE A 75 -5.57 -6.36 4.97
CA ILE A 75 -4.46 -6.66 5.86
C ILE A 75 -3.31 -5.65 5.69
N VAL A 76 -3.05 -5.20 4.47
CA VAL A 76 -2.05 -4.16 4.17
C VAL A 76 -2.57 -2.79 4.60
N ASP A 77 -3.88 -2.54 4.44
CA ASP A 77 -4.55 -1.31 4.85
C ASP A 77 -4.37 -1.02 6.35
N ILE A 78 -4.28 -2.05 7.18
CA ILE A 78 -3.94 -1.89 8.62
C ILE A 78 -2.60 -1.14 8.79
N ALA A 79 -1.56 -1.50 8.05
CA ALA A 79 -0.27 -0.83 8.14
C ALA A 79 -0.27 0.56 7.50
N VAL A 80 -1.09 0.76 6.46
CA VAL A 80 -1.33 2.09 5.90
C VAL A 80 -1.99 3.00 6.94
N HIS A 81 -3.03 2.52 7.66
CA HIS A 81 -3.70 3.28 8.72
C HIS A 81 -2.78 3.56 9.90
N VAL A 82 -2.00 2.58 10.37
CA VAL A 82 -1.03 2.80 11.44
C VAL A 82 -0.06 3.92 11.08
N PHE A 83 0.47 3.92 9.85
CA PHE A 83 1.41 4.94 9.43
C PHE A 83 0.75 6.32 9.31
N ILE A 84 -0.46 6.41 8.73
CA ILE A 84 -1.23 7.65 8.62
C ILE A 84 -1.52 8.25 10.01
N LEU A 85 -1.80 7.41 11.01
CA LEU A 85 -2.07 7.84 12.38
C LEU A 85 -0.81 8.38 13.08
N ASP A 86 0.39 7.98 12.67
CA ASP A 86 1.62 8.73 12.98
C ASP A 86 1.75 9.96 12.08
N THR A 87 0.80 10.89 12.27
CA THR A 87 0.59 12.06 11.42
C THR A 87 1.83 12.91 11.17
N ARG A 88 2.80 12.94 12.11
CA ARG A 88 4.05 13.65 11.91
C ARG A 88 4.91 12.93 10.88
N ASN A 89 5.21 11.65 11.10
CA ASN A 89 6.05 10.86 10.19
C ASN A 89 5.37 10.71 8.81
N TYR A 90 4.06 10.51 8.77
CA TYR A 90 3.31 10.43 7.51
C TYR A 90 3.34 11.74 6.72
N ARG A 91 3.23 12.90 7.39
CA ARG A 91 3.34 14.20 6.72
C ARG A 91 4.74 14.43 6.16
N GLU A 92 5.78 14.14 6.95
CA GLU A 92 7.17 14.27 6.50
C GLU A 92 7.48 13.32 5.33
N PHE A 93 6.93 12.11 5.37
CA PHE A 93 7.00 11.12 4.28
C PHE A 93 6.32 11.62 3.00
N CYS A 94 5.11 12.17 3.08
CA CYS A 94 4.42 12.74 1.92
C CYS A 94 5.16 13.96 1.35
N GLU A 95 5.60 14.88 2.21
CA GLU A 95 6.37 16.07 1.81
C GLU A 95 7.58 15.67 0.96
N THR A 96 8.32 14.66 1.42
CA THR A 96 9.55 14.17 0.79
C THR A 96 9.27 13.47 -0.54
N ASN A 97 8.24 12.62 -0.60
CA ASN A 97 8.02 11.71 -1.72
C ASN A 97 6.96 12.18 -2.72
N PHE A 98 6.22 13.24 -2.40
CA PHE A 98 5.10 13.74 -3.22
C PHE A 98 5.28 15.20 -3.66
N GLY A 99 6.53 15.67 -3.75
CA GLY A 99 6.84 17.02 -4.22
C GLY A 99 6.24 18.11 -3.34
N GLY A 100 6.31 17.94 -2.00
CA GLY A 100 5.77 18.88 -1.02
C GLY A 100 4.24 18.86 -0.86
N ARG A 101 3.58 17.82 -1.39
CA ARG A 101 2.13 17.64 -1.26
C ARG A 101 1.82 16.62 -0.17
N PHE A 102 0.61 16.69 0.36
CA PHE A 102 0.07 15.70 1.29
C PHE A 102 -0.84 14.72 0.55
N LEU A 103 -0.64 13.41 0.74
CA LEU A 103 -1.51 12.39 0.17
C LEU A 103 -2.69 12.18 1.12
N GLU A 104 -3.84 12.74 0.74
CA GLU A 104 -5.06 12.63 1.52
C GLU A 104 -5.61 11.20 1.52
N HIS A 105 -5.88 10.68 2.72
CA HIS A 105 -6.63 9.45 2.88
C HIS A 105 -8.12 9.79 3.05
N ILE A 106 -8.92 9.45 2.03
CA ILE A 106 -10.37 9.67 2.03
C ILE A 106 -11.01 8.28 1.87
N PRO A 107 -11.45 7.65 2.98
CA PRO A 107 -12.08 6.34 2.93
C PRO A 107 -13.50 6.46 2.37
N GLU A 108 -13.88 5.50 1.53
CA GLU A 108 -15.27 5.30 1.11
C GLU A 108 -16.11 4.70 2.23
N ILE A 109 -17.42 4.90 2.12
CA ILE A 109 -18.38 4.30 3.06
C ILE A 109 -18.62 2.83 2.71
N GLU A 110 -18.60 2.48 1.42
CA GLU A 110 -18.82 1.13 0.93
C GLU A 110 -17.52 0.45 0.49
N PHE A 111 -17.37 -0.81 0.89
CA PHE A 111 -16.31 -1.67 0.39
C PHE A 111 -16.61 -2.10 -1.05
N LYS A 112 -15.54 -2.21 -1.85
CA LYS A 112 -15.65 -2.71 -3.22
C LYS A 112 -15.12 -4.12 -3.34
N HIS A 113 -15.58 -4.82 -4.36
CA HIS A 113 -15.16 -6.17 -4.69
C HIS A 113 -14.99 -6.27 -6.22
N ASP A 114 -14.09 -5.46 -6.77
CA ASP A 114 -13.95 -5.22 -8.21
C ASP A 114 -12.57 -5.67 -8.77
N GLY A 115 -11.76 -6.33 -7.94
CA GLY A 115 -10.40 -6.78 -8.29
C GLY A 115 -9.32 -5.68 -8.21
N SER A 116 -9.63 -4.51 -7.64
CA SER A 116 -8.67 -3.40 -7.49
C SER A 116 -7.42 -3.77 -6.69
N VAL A 117 -7.53 -4.66 -5.70
CA VAL A 117 -6.38 -5.14 -4.90
C VAL A 117 -5.37 -5.91 -5.75
N GLU A 118 -5.83 -6.83 -6.59
CA GLU A 118 -4.96 -7.58 -7.50
C GLU A 118 -4.28 -6.63 -8.49
N ARG A 119 -5.06 -5.73 -9.11
CA ARG A 119 -4.49 -4.73 -10.03
C ARG A 119 -3.42 -3.87 -9.35
N THR A 120 -3.66 -3.47 -8.11
CA THR A 120 -2.73 -2.68 -7.31
C THR A 120 -1.44 -3.45 -7.03
N ALA A 121 -1.52 -4.74 -6.70
CA ALA A 121 -0.32 -5.57 -6.53
C ALA A 121 0.55 -5.59 -7.79
N HIS A 122 -0.06 -5.74 -8.98
CA HIS A 122 0.67 -5.67 -10.25
C HIS A 122 1.25 -4.28 -10.53
N ILE A 123 0.52 -3.19 -10.21
CA ILE A 123 1.02 -1.82 -10.37
C ILE A 123 2.24 -1.58 -9.47
N ILE A 124 2.22 -2.08 -8.23
CA ILE A 124 3.36 -2.00 -7.29
C ILE A 124 4.58 -2.77 -7.84
N ALA A 125 4.35 -3.99 -8.36
CA ALA A 125 5.40 -4.80 -8.96
C ALA A 125 5.99 -4.13 -10.21
N ASP A 126 5.16 -3.59 -11.10
CA ASP A 126 5.57 -2.80 -12.27
C ASP A 126 6.32 -1.51 -11.85
N ASN A 127 6.08 -1.00 -10.64
CA ASN A 127 6.79 0.14 -10.07
C ASN A 127 8.15 -0.23 -9.43
N GLY A 128 8.56 -1.50 -9.53
CA GLY A 128 9.86 -2.02 -9.13
C GLY A 128 9.96 -2.47 -7.67
N PHE A 129 8.85 -2.46 -6.92
CA PHE A 129 8.82 -2.89 -5.52
C PHE A 129 8.55 -4.39 -5.38
N PRO A 130 9.05 -5.03 -4.30
CA PRO A 130 8.67 -6.40 -3.99
C PRO A 130 7.19 -6.48 -3.60
N VAL A 131 6.52 -7.52 -4.07
CA VAL A 131 5.14 -7.84 -3.68
C VAL A 131 5.12 -9.16 -2.93
N ASP A 132 4.56 -9.13 -1.72
CA ASP A 132 4.28 -10.33 -0.95
C ASP A 132 2.97 -10.95 -1.45
N TRP A 133 3.05 -11.76 -2.51
CA TRP A 133 1.86 -12.31 -3.17
C TRP A 133 0.91 -13.05 -2.22
N PRO A 134 1.37 -13.95 -1.32
CA PRO A 134 0.47 -14.59 -0.36
C PRO A 134 -0.30 -13.61 0.53
N LEU A 135 0.32 -12.50 0.92
CA LEU A 135 -0.31 -11.46 1.72
C LEU A 135 -1.40 -10.72 0.93
N TRP A 136 -1.10 -10.34 -0.32
CA TRP A 136 -2.03 -9.61 -1.18
C TRP A 136 -3.20 -10.49 -1.65
N GLU A 137 -2.93 -11.75 -2.00
CA GLU A 137 -3.93 -12.74 -2.45
C GLU A 137 -4.99 -13.06 -1.40
N ALA A 138 -4.62 -13.04 -0.12
CA ALA A 138 -5.54 -13.28 0.99
C ALA A 138 -6.75 -12.31 0.96
N ASP A 139 -6.56 -11.14 0.35
CA ASP A 139 -7.55 -10.07 0.23
C ASP A 139 -7.98 -9.77 -1.21
N PHE A 140 -7.59 -10.57 -2.21
CA PHE A 140 -8.06 -10.38 -3.61
C PHE A 140 -9.59 -10.38 -3.70
N ALA A 141 -10.27 -11.17 -2.87
CA ALA A 141 -11.72 -11.21 -2.78
C ALA A 141 -12.32 -10.19 -1.77
N LYS A 142 -11.49 -9.45 -1.02
CA LYS A 142 -11.88 -8.56 0.09
C LYS A 142 -11.19 -7.19 -0.08
N CYS A 143 -11.64 -6.35 -1.01
CA CYS A 143 -11.00 -5.03 -1.20
C CYS A 143 -11.42 -4.01 -0.15
N GLY A 144 -10.61 -2.96 0.00
CA GLY A 144 -10.79 -1.81 0.88
C GLY A 144 -11.78 -0.75 0.34
N PRO A 145 -12.04 0.32 1.10
CA PRO A 145 -13.06 1.32 0.77
C PRO A 145 -12.46 2.49 -0.05
N CYS A 146 -12.25 2.36 -1.36
CA CYS A 146 -11.69 3.44 -2.21
C CYS A 146 -12.51 3.66 -3.51
N HIS A 147 -12.75 4.91 -3.96
CA HIS A 147 -13.64 5.34 -5.09
C HIS A 147 -13.16 4.90 -6.51
N PRO A 148 -14.03 4.73 -7.55
CA PRO A 148 -13.57 4.61 -8.93
C PRO A 148 -13.32 6.02 -9.51
N GLY A 149 -12.12 6.30 -10.01
CA GLY A 149 -11.70 7.59 -10.54
C GLY A 149 -11.21 8.59 -9.50
N ALA A 150 -11.18 8.24 -8.20
CA ALA A 150 -10.54 9.10 -7.21
C ALA A 150 -9.06 8.75 -7.05
N SER A 151 -8.26 9.79 -6.82
CA SER A 151 -6.86 9.68 -6.44
C SER A 151 -6.77 9.63 -4.91
N CYS A 152 -7.37 8.60 -4.30
CA CYS A 152 -7.32 8.45 -2.86
C CYS A 152 -6.30 7.39 -2.50
N HIS A 153 -5.32 7.85 -1.69
CA HIS A 153 -4.08 7.16 -1.35
C HIS A 153 -3.45 6.51 -2.58
#